data_AF-A0A4R4YRI1-F1
#
_entry.id   AF-A0A4R4YRI1-F1
#
_cell.length_a   1.000
_cell.length_b   1.000
_cell.length_c   1.000
_cell.angle_alpha   90.00
_cell.angle_beta   90.00
_cell.angle_gamma   90.00
#
_symmetry.space_group_name_H-M   'P 1'
#
loop_
_entity.id
_entity.type
_entity.pdbx_description
1 polymer ?
#
loop_
_entity_poly.entity_id
_entity_poly.type
_entity_poly.pdbx_seq_one_letter_code
_entity_poly.pdbx_strand_id
1 'polypeptide(L)'
;RHPVRTLLHTENWQDMDGFHPTLYVPIPDEAFYRWISAIRHQPFARGEHGFRHIDYYTALLTTRGCLAGYPRAAAFSSAPTPELTKLPAP
;
A
#
# COMPACT_ATOMS: atom_id res chain seq x y z
N ARG A 1 -21.02 18.81 -7.67
CA ARG A 1 -19.99 18.50 -6.63
C ARG A 1 -19.69 17.01 -6.70
N HIS A 2 -18.42 16.60 -6.61
CA HIS A 2 -17.99 15.18 -6.60
C HIS A 2 -17.44 14.83 -5.21
N PRO A 3 -18.26 14.26 -4.30
CA PRO A 3 -17.79 13.93 -2.96
C PRO A 3 -16.87 12.71 -2.98
N VAL A 4 -15.85 12.71 -2.11
CA VAL A 4 -15.03 11.53 -1.84
C VAL A 4 -15.88 10.55 -1.02
N ARG A 5 -16.09 9.34 -1.54
CA ARG A 5 -16.91 8.30 -0.88
C ARG A 5 -16.10 7.39 0.03
N THR A 6 -14.82 7.20 -0.26
CA THR A 6 -13.98 6.23 0.42
C THR A 6 -12.56 6.78 0.52
N LEU A 7 -11.97 6.68 1.71
CA LEU A 7 -10.55 6.90 1.96
C LEU A 7 -9.94 5.57 2.38
N LEU A 8 -8.81 5.22 1.78
CA LEU A 8 -8.07 3.99 2.07
C LEU A 8 -6.61 4.31 2.29
N HIS A 9 -5.99 3.61 3.22
CA HIS A 9 -4.56 3.70 3.52
C HIS A 9 -3.86 2.43 3.03
N THR A 10 -2.80 2.60 2.25
CA THR A 10 -1.97 1.50 1.73
C THR A 10 -1.01 0.98 2.79
N GLU A 11 -0.69 -0.31 2.71
CA GLU A 11 0.39 -0.92 3.48
C GLU A 11 1.77 -0.38 3.05
N ASN A 12 2.49 0.27 3.97
CA ASN A 12 3.85 0.80 3.76
C ASN A 12 4.82 0.12 4.73
N TRP A 13 5.98 -0.32 4.22
CA TRP A 13 7.02 -0.97 5.03
C TRP A 13 7.53 -0.11 6.20
N GLN A 14 7.47 1.22 6.10
CA GLN A 14 7.89 2.14 7.17
C GLN A 14 6.83 2.30 8.27
N ASP A 15 5.58 1.97 7.96
CA ASP A 15 4.41 2.23 8.80
C ASP A 15 3.71 0.91 9.16
N MET A 16 4.48 -0.16 9.35
CA MET A 16 3.92 -1.49 9.65
C MET A 16 3.36 -1.57 11.07
N ASP A 17 3.91 -0.79 12.00
CA ASP A 17 3.46 -0.76 13.39
C ASP A 17 2.05 -0.18 13.47
N GLY A 18 1.10 -1.01 13.88
CA GLY A 18 -0.33 -0.64 13.96
C GLY A 18 -1.08 -0.69 12.63
N PHE A 19 -0.46 -1.13 11.53
CA PHE A 19 -1.19 -1.36 10.29
C PHE A 19 -2.03 -2.64 10.38
N HIS A 20 -3.35 -2.47 10.28
CA HIS A 20 -4.30 -3.58 10.25
C HIS A 20 -5.10 -3.56 8.93
N PRO A 21 -4.89 -4.55 8.04
CA PRO A 21 -5.60 -4.60 6.78
C PRO A 21 -7.07 -4.93 6.98
N THR A 22 -7.96 -4.14 6.39
CA THR A 22 -9.42 -4.36 6.39
C THR A 22 -9.96 -4.77 5.02
N LEU A 23 -9.15 -4.61 3.97
CA LEU A 23 -9.51 -4.91 2.59
C LEU A 23 -8.31 -5.52 1.84
N TYR A 24 -8.60 -6.52 0.99
CA TYR A 24 -7.69 -6.97 -0.06
C TYR A 24 -8.22 -6.58 -1.43
N VAL A 25 -7.33 -6.07 -2.28
CA VAL A 25 -7.62 -5.77 -3.69
C VAL A 25 -6.73 -6.65 -4.57
N PRO A 26 -7.30 -7.56 -5.39
CA PRO A 26 -6.51 -8.40 -6.27
C PRO A 26 -5.75 -7.55 -7.30
N ILE A 27 -4.50 -7.93 -7.57
CA ILE A 27 -3.64 -7.24 -8.53
C ILE A 27 -3.48 -8.11 -9.78
N PRO A 28 -4.07 -7.72 -10.92
CA PRO A 28 -3.86 -8.41 -12.20
C PRO A 28 -2.40 -8.39 -12.63
N ASP A 29 -1.99 -9.41 -13.38
CA ASP A 29 -0.62 -9.53 -13.88
C ASP A 29 -0.15 -8.31 -14.67
N GLU A 30 -1.03 -7.80 -15.54
CA GLU A 30 -0.74 -6.59 -16.31
C GLU A 30 -0.44 -5.38 -15.41
N ALA A 31 -1.23 -5.17 -14.35
CA ALA A 31 -1.02 -4.07 -13.41
C ALA A 31 0.31 -4.23 -12.66
N PHE A 32 0.64 -5.46 -12.25
CA PHE A 32 1.90 -5.76 -11.59
C PHE A 32 3.11 -5.47 -12.50
N TYR A 33 3.11 -5.96 -13.74
CA TYR A 33 4.24 -5.75 -14.65
C TYR A 33 4.39 -4.29 -15.07
N ARG A 34 3.28 -3.56 -15.22
CA ARG A 34 3.30 -2.10 -15.40
C ARG A 34 3.96 -1.41 -14.21
N TRP A 35 3.61 -1.79 -12.98
CA TRP A 35 4.24 -1.26 -11.76
C TRP A 35 5.74 -1.58 -11.71
N ILE A 36 6.15 -2.83 -11.94
CA ILE A 36 7.58 -3.22 -11.99
C ILE A 36 8.36 -2.39 -13.01
N SER A 37 7.81 -2.24 -14.22
CA SER A 37 8.44 -1.46 -15.29
C SER A 37 8.64 0.00 -14.91
N ALA A 38 7.69 0.61 -14.18
CA ALA A 38 7.81 1.98 -13.72
C ALA A 38 8.75 2.13 -12.51
N ILE A 39 8.55 1.31 -11.47
CA ILE A 39 9.21 1.48 -10.17
C ILE A 39 10.71 1.22 -10.22
N ARG A 40 11.18 0.32 -11.11
CA ARG A 40 12.61 -0.01 -11.26
C ARG A 40 13.49 1.16 -11.69
N HIS A 41 12.90 2.24 -12.20
CA HIS A 41 13.64 3.45 -12.59
C HIS A 41 13.75 4.46 -11.43
N GLN A 42 13.09 4.22 -10.30
CA GLN A 42 13.15 5.11 -9.14
C GLN A 42 14.42 4.83 -8.31
N PRO A 43 15.22 5.87 -7.96
CA PRO A 43 16.48 5.68 -7.22
C PRO A 43 16.30 4.91 -5.91
N PHE A 44 15.25 5.23 -5.15
CA PHE A 44 14.99 4.53 -3.89
C PHE A 44 14.70 3.04 -4.12
N ALA A 45 13.97 2.71 -5.19
CA ALA A 45 13.53 1.35 -5.44
C ALA A 45 14.62 0.44 -6.03
N ARG A 46 15.68 1.01 -6.62
CA ARG A 46 16.82 0.24 -7.17
C ARG A 46 17.71 -0.39 -6.11
N GLY A 47 17.48 -0.10 -4.83
CA GLY A 47 18.27 -0.66 -3.73
C GLY A 47 19.60 0.05 -3.50
N GLU A 48 19.80 1.24 -4.08
CA GLU A 48 20.99 2.09 -3.85
C GLU A 48 21.12 2.53 -2.38
N HIS A 49 20.04 2.41 -1.60
CA HIS A 49 20.00 2.67 -0.16
C HIS A 49 19.96 1.39 0.69
N GLY A 50 20.30 0.23 0.11
CA GLY A 50 20.42 -1.05 0.82
C GLY A 50 19.12 -1.84 1.01
N PHE A 51 17.95 -1.17 1.00
CA PHE A 51 16.67 -1.86 1.11
C PHE A 51 16.18 -2.39 -0.25
N ARG A 52 15.80 -3.67 -0.29
CA ARG A 52 15.34 -4.37 -1.51
C ARG A 52 13.85 -4.09 -1.77
N HIS A 53 13.50 -2.84 -2.08
CA HIS A 53 12.10 -2.39 -2.20
C HIS A 53 11.24 -3.25 -3.14
N ILE A 54 11.76 -3.54 -4.34
CA ILE A 54 11.00 -4.29 -5.35
C ILE A 54 10.74 -5.72 -4.88
N ASP A 55 11.75 -6.37 -4.30
CA ASP A 55 11.61 -7.73 -3.78
C ASP A 55 10.65 -7.77 -2.59
N TYR A 56 10.80 -6.82 -1.65
CA TYR A 56 9.93 -6.70 -0.49
C TYR A 56 8.46 -6.55 -0.90
N TYR A 57 8.15 -5.57 -1.76
CA TYR A 57 6.77 -5.32 -2.16
C TYR A 57 6.23 -6.42 -3.09
N THR A 58 7.06 -7.07 -3.90
CA THR A 58 6.63 -8.24 -4.68
C THR A 58 6.23 -9.39 -3.75
N ALA A 59 7.06 -9.71 -2.75
CA ALA A 59 6.77 -10.75 -1.76
C ALA A 59 5.54 -10.38 -0.90
N LEU A 60 5.37 -9.10 -0.55
CA LEU A 60 4.21 -8.62 0.18
C LEU A 60 2.93 -8.82 -0.63
N LEU A 61 2.91 -8.42 -1.90
CA LEU A 61 1.76 -8.61 -2.79
C LEU A 61 1.39 -10.10 -2.94
N THR A 62 2.39 -10.99 -3.04
CA THR A 62 2.16 -12.44 -3.06
C THR A 62 1.59 -12.93 -1.73
N THR A 63 2.15 -12.51 -0.60
CA THR A 63 1.68 -12.91 0.74
C THR A 63 0.22 -12.50 0.94
N ARG A 64 -0.14 -11.26 0.59
CA ARG A 64 -1.53 -10.79 0.66
C ARG A 64 -2.42 -11.54 -0.33
N GLY A 65 -1.91 -11.88 -1.50
CA GLY A 65 -2.57 -12.77 -2.45
C GLY A 65 -2.94 -14.12 -1.81
N CYS A 66 -1.99 -14.79 -1.16
CA CYS A 66 -2.25 -16.06 -0.47
C CYS A 66 -3.36 -15.96 0.58
N LEU A 67 -3.36 -14.88 1.37
CA LEU A 67 -4.40 -14.64 2.40
C LEU A 67 -5.78 -14.32 1.79
N ALA A 68 -5.81 -13.74 0.58
CA ALA A 68 -7.02 -13.31 -0.11
C ALA A 68 -7.54 -14.32 -1.15
N GLY A 69 -6.80 -15.40 -1.45
CA GLY A 69 -7.15 -16.37 -2.49
C GLY A 69 -6.84 -15.92 -3.92
N TYR A 70 -5.84 -15.04 -4.10
CA TYR A 70 -5.41 -14.52 -5.41
C TYR A 70 -3.89 -14.73 -5.62
N PRO A 71 -3.39 -14.73 -6.88
CA PRO A 71 -1.95 -14.77 -7.12
C PRO A 71 -1.19 -13.61 -6.46
N ARG A 72 -1.80 -12.42 -6.47
CA ARG A 72 -1.33 -11.19 -5.82
C ARG A 72 -2.51 -10.35 -5.35
N ALA A 73 -2.35 -9.70 -4.20
CA ALA A 73 -3.28 -8.68 -3.73
C ALA A 73 -2.54 -7.55 -3.03
N ALA A 74 -3.10 -6.35 -3.02
CA ALA A 74 -2.69 -5.26 -2.17
C ALA A 74 -3.61 -5.18 -0.95
N ALA A 75 -3.05 -4.87 0.21
CA ALA A 75 -3.81 -4.66 1.43
C ALA A 75 -4.07 -3.17 1.67
N PHE A 76 -5.26 -2.86 2.15
CA PHE A 76 -5.66 -1.50 2.54
C PHE A 76 -6.33 -1.51 3.91
N SER A 77 -6.22 -0.38 4.61
CA SER A 77 -6.99 -0.10 5.81
C SER A 77 -7.99 1.02 5.54
N SER A 78 -9.21 0.83 6.03
CA SER A 78 -10.29 1.81 6.01
C SER A 78 -10.42 2.52 7.37
N ALA A 79 -9.35 2.55 8.17
CA ALA A 79 -9.35 3.19 9.47
C ALA A 79 -9.93 4.62 9.37
N PRO A 80 -10.81 5.03 10.30
CA PRO A 80 -11.42 6.34 10.24
C PRO A 80 -10.33 7.41 10.27
N THR A 81 -10.43 8.39 9.37
CA THR A 81 -9.59 9.58 9.42
C THR A 81 -9.72 10.18 10.82
N PRO A 82 -8.63 10.39 11.58
CA PRO A 82 -8.73 11.13 12.82
C PRO A 82 -9.28 12.52 12.51
N GLU A 83 -10.38 12.89 13.17
CA GLU A 83 -10.95 14.22 13.03
C GLU A 83 -9.98 15.25 13.60
N LEU A 84 -9.57 16.20 12.76
CA LEU A 84 -8.69 17.28 13.17
C LEU A 84 -9.50 18.31 13.96
N THR A 85 -9.50 18.20 15.28
CA THR A 85 -10.13 19.21 16.14
C THR A 85 -9.16 20.38 16.35
N LYS A 86 -9.52 21.57 15.85
CA LYS A 86 -8.82 22.80 16.21
C LYS A 86 -9.24 23.20 17.62
N LEU A 87 -8.30 23.19 18.56
CA LEU A 87 -8.54 23.75 19.89
C LEU A 87 -8.82 25.26 19.76
N PRO A 88 -9.77 25.81 20.52
CA PRO A 88 -9.94 27.26 20.60
C PRO A 88 -8.64 27.90 21.10
N ALA A 89 -8.31 29.08 20.57
CA ALA A 89 -7.21 29.88 21.09
C ALA A 89 -7.49 30.20 22.57
N PRO A 90 -6.44 30.33 23.42
CA PRO A 90 -6.60 30.70 24.82
C PRO A 90 -7.34 32.04 24.99
#